data_AF-A0A7S3JF49-F1
#
_entry.id   AF-A0A7S3JF49-F1
#
_cell.length_a   1.000
_cell.length_b   1.000
_cell.length_c   1.000
_cell.angle_alpha   90.00
_cell.angle_beta   90.00
_cell.angle_gamma   90.00
#
_symmetry.space_group_name_H-M   'P 1'
#
loop_
_entity.id
_entity.type
_entity.pdbx_description
1 polymer ?
#
loop_
_entity_poly.entity_id
_entity_poly.type
_entity_poly.pdbx_seq_one_letter_code
_entity_poly.pdbx_strand_id
1 'polypeptide(L)'
;MNWHYIKNITRKPRILYPKNVIGNNAELVQFTNRTEELKGGAKVGRSWKAEELRLKSNLDLHKLWYVLLKEKNKLLSDRLLSIQVNQVFSVHNNLRKVRLSMNRLI
;
A
#
# COMPACT_ATOMS: atom_id res chain seq x y z
N MET A 1 5.67 -42.78 -14.79
CA MET A 1 5.66 -41.42 -14.21
C MET A 1 4.91 -41.43 -12.88
N ASN A 2 5.54 -40.97 -11.79
CA ASN A 2 4.91 -40.91 -10.46
C ASN A 2 4.21 -39.54 -10.26
N TRP A 3 2.87 -39.56 -10.22
CA TRP A 3 2.02 -38.39 -10.03
C TRP A 3 2.25 -37.63 -8.71
N HIS A 4 2.86 -38.27 -7.70
CA HIS A 4 3.19 -37.65 -6.42
C HIS A 4 4.21 -36.50 -6.57
N TYR A 5 5.18 -36.65 -7.47
CA TYR A 5 6.22 -35.64 -7.71
C TYR A 5 5.68 -34.40 -8.44
N ILE A 6 4.71 -34.57 -9.34
CA ILE A 6 4.10 -33.47 -10.10
C ILE A 6 3.29 -32.54 -9.18
N LYS A 7 2.62 -33.09 -8.16
CA LYS A 7 1.85 -32.31 -7.19
C LYS A 7 2.72 -31.39 -6.32
N ASN A 8 4.01 -31.69 -6.17
CA ASN A 8 4.93 -30.82 -5.43
C ASN A 8 5.51 -29.68 -6.29
N ILE A 9 5.56 -29.86 -7.61
CA ILE A 9 6.06 -28.86 -8.56
C ILE A 9 5.03 -27.75 -8.81
N THR A 10 3.74 -28.04 -8.66
CA THR A 10 2.64 -27.07 -8.87
C THR A 10 2.14 -26.40 -7.59
N ARG A 11 2.74 -26.70 -6.42
CA ARG A 11 2.42 -26.02 -5.17
C ARG A 11 2.96 -24.59 -5.24
N LYS A 12 2.04 -23.61 -5.22
CA LYS A 12 2.43 -22.20 -5.06
C LYS A 12 3.32 -22.06 -3.82
N PRO A 13 4.45 -21.34 -3.89
CA PRO A 13 5.31 -21.14 -2.74
C PRO A 13 4.50 -20.53 -1.59
N ARG A 14 4.69 -21.04 -0.38
CA ARG A 14 4.08 -20.45 0.82
C ARG A 14 4.79 -19.12 1.09
N ILE A 15 4.19 -18.02 0.65
CA ILE A 15 4.67 -16.68 0.96
C ILE A 15 4.39 -16.44 2.45
N LEU A 16 5.44 -16.56 3.27
CA LEU A 16 5.39 -16.17 4.67
C LEU A 16 5.69 -14.68 4.77
N TYR A 17 4.75 -13.93 5.34
CA TYR A 17 4.99 -12.53 5.68
C TYR A 17 5.71 -12.51 7.02
N PRO A 18 6.86 -11.84 7.14
CA PRO A 18 7.56 -11.75 8.41
C PRO A 18 6.60 -11.14 9.43
N LYS A 19 6.42 -11.81 10.57
CA LYS A 19 5.74 -11.19 11.71
C LYS A 19 6.63 -10.06 12.20
N ASN A 20 6.03 -8.93 12.57
CA ASN A 20 6.82 -7.84 13.12
C ASN A 20 7.51 -8.32 14.40
N VAL A 21 8.85 -8.41 14.39
CA VAL A 21 9.64 -8.89 15.54
C VAL A 21 9.81 -7.77 16.57
N ILE A 22 9.69 -6.51 16.12
CA ILE A 22 9.97 -5.30 16.90
C ILE A 22 8.78 -4.33 16.77
N GLY A 23 8.08 -4.09 17.87
CA GLY A 23 6.95 -3.15 17.94
C GLY A 23 5.58 -3.83 18.00
N ASN A 24 4.65 -3.17 18.68
CA ASN A 24 3.28 -3.66 18.84
C ASN A 24 2.44 -3.27 17.61
N ASN A 25 1.52 -4.14 17.17
CA ASN A 25 0.59 -3.82 16.07
C ASN A 25 -0.23 -2.55 16.37
N ALA A 26 -0.42 -2.20 17.65
CA ALA A 26 -1.07 -0.97 18.09
C ALA A 26 -0.36 0.30 17.57
N GLU A 27 0.98 0.32 17.59
CA GLU A 27 1.77 1.48 17.14
C GLU A 27 1.67 1.64 15.62
N LEU A 28 1.70 0.54 14.88
CA LEU A 28 1.48 0.55 13.43
C LEU A 28 0.06 1.03 13.06
N VAL A 29 -0.96 0.59 13.81
CA VAL A 29 -2.35 1.04 13.61
C VAL A 29 -2.51 2.53 13.88
N GLN A 30 -1.76 3.09 14.84
CA GLN A 30 -1.71 4.54 15.08
C GLN A 30 -0.98 5.26 13.94
N PHE A 31 0.18 4.78 13.51
CA PHE A 31 0.93 5.36 12.39
C PHE A 31 0.08 5.45 11.11
N THR A 32 -0.75 4.43 10.85
CA THR A 32 -1.60 4.40 9.66
C THR A 32 -3.00 4.99 9.85
N ASN A 33 -3.35 5.53 11.02
CA ASN A 33 -4.71 6.01 11.32
C ASN A 33 -5.81 5.01 10.88
N ARG A 34 -5.51 3.71 10.92
CA ARG A 34 -6.35 2.65 10.32
C ARG A 34 -7.74 2.60 10.95
N THR A 35 -7.83 2.94 12.23
CA THR A 35 -9.08 3.01 13.00
C THR A 35 -10.03 4.08 12.46
N GLU A 36 -9.51 5.21 11.99
CA GLU A 36 -10.30 6.32 11.44
C GLU A 36 -10.83 5.97 10.04
N GLU A 37 -9.99 5.34 9.21
CA GLU A 37 -10.37 4.93 7.86
C GLU A 37 -11.48 3.88 7.86
N LEU A 38 -11.46 2.95 8.82
CA LEU A 38 -12.50 1.93 9.00
C LEU A 38 -13.84 2.52 9.44
N LYS A 39 -13.81 3.58 10.26
CA LYS A 39 -15.03 4.26 10.74
C LYS A 39 -15.70 5.12 9.67
N GLY A 40 -14.91 5.73 8.78
CA GLY A 40 -15.37 6.80 7.90
C GLY A 40 -15.66 6.43 6.45
N GLY A 41 -15.47 5.17 6.03
CA GLY A 41 -15.61 4.79 4.61
C GLY A 41 -14.82 5.75 3.71
N ALA A 42 -13.52 5.91 3.99
CA ALA A 42 -12.71 6.98 3.46
C ALA A 42 -12.88 7.13 1.93
N LYS A 43 -13.53 8.21 1.50
CA LYS A 43 -13.77 8.50 0.08
C LYS A 43 -12.47 9.01 -0.53
N VAL A 44 -11.75 8.13 -1.21
CA VAL A 44 -10.42 8.47 -1.75
C VAL A 44 -10.56 9.22 -3.06
N GLY A 45 -9.87 10.36 -3.15
CA GLY A 45 -9.84 11.21 -4.34
C GLY A 45 -9.25 10.57 -5.60
N ARG A 46 -9.20 11.38 -6.66
CA ARG A 46 -8.60 11.07 -7.96
C ARG A 46 -7.06 11.17 -7.89
N SER A 47 -6.36 10.46 -8.77
CA SER A 47 -4.91 10.65 -8.96
C SER A 47 -4.61 11.94 -9.75
N TRP A 48 -3.50 12.62 -9.41
CA TRP A 48 -3.00 13.80 -10.12
C TRP A 48 -2.84 13.60 -11.63
N LYS A 49 -3.35 14.51 -12.46
CA LYS A 49 -3.12 14.55 -13.93
C LYS A 49 -1.76 15.16 -14.25
N ALA A 50 -1.14 14.74 -15.34
CA ALA A 50 0.11 15.34 -15.81
C ALA A 50 -0.05 16.83 -16.15
N GLU A 51 -1.20 17.24 -16.69
CA GLU A 51 -1.53 18.65 -16.96
C GLU A 51 -1.50 19.52 -15.70
N GLU A 52 -2.08 19.02 -14.60
CA GLU A 52 -2.11 19.73 -13.31
C GLU A 52 -0.70 19.86 -12.71
N LEU A 53 0.15 18.84 -12.90
CA LEU A 53 1.51 18.81 -12.37
C LEU A 53 2.46 19.74 -13.14
N ARG A 54 2.27 19.88 -14.45
CA ARG A 54 3.09 20.77 -15.31
C ARG A 54 2.94 22.26 -14.97
N LEU A 55 1.86 22.65 -14.29
CA LEU A 55 1.60 24.02 -13.87
C LEU A 55 2.19 24.36 -12.49
N LYS A 56 2.86 23.43 -11.83
CA LYS A 56 3.41 23.60 -10.47
C LYS A 56 4.91 23.86 -10.47
N SER A 57 5.37 24.55 -9.43
CA SER A 57 6.80 24.79 -9.22
C SER A 57 7.53 23.48 -8.89
N ASN A 58 8.81 23.38 -9.26
CA ASN A 58 9.63 22.21 -8.94
C ASN A 58 9.71 21.94 -7.43
N LEU A 59 9.72 23.00 -6.60
CA LEU A 59 9.72 22.88 -5.14
C LEU A 59 8.42 22.24 -4.63
N ASP A 60 7.28 22.62 -5.19
CA ASP A 60 5.99 22.07 -4.79
C ASP A 60 5.81 20.63 -5.29
N LEU A 61 6.35 20.29 -6.47
CA LEU A 61 6.38 18.91 -6.95
C LEU A 61 7.22 18.01 -6.04
N HIS A 62 8.36 18.51 -5.54
CA HIS A 62 9.18 17.78 -4.57
C HIS A 62 8.44 17.57 -3.23
N LYS A 63 7.77 18.60 -2.71
CA LYS A 63 6.92 18.46 -1.52
C LYS A 63 5.79 17.46 -1.74
N LEU A 64 5.14 17.51 -2.91
CA LEU A 64 4.08 16.58 -3.29
C LEU A 64 4.61 15.14 -3.35
N TRP A 65 5.80 14.93 -3.91
CA TRP A 65 6.44 13.63 -3.95
C TRP A 65 6.61 13.04 -2.54
N TYR A 66 7.06 13.84 -1.56
CA TYR A 66 7.17 13.38 -0.16
C TYR A 66 5.82 13.02 0.46
N VAL A 67 4.77 13.78 0.18
CA VAL A 67 3.42 13.46 0.65
C VAL A 67 2.95 12.13 0.06
N LEU A 68 3.13 11.92 -1.24
CA LEU A 68 2.80 10.66 -1.91
C LEU A 68 3.64 9.48 -1.40
N LEU A 69 4.91 9.71 -1.06
CA LEU A 69 5.79 8.69 -0.49
C LEU A 69 5.29 8.23 0.88
N LYS A 70 4.90 9.17 1.76
CA LYS A 70 4.33 8.84 3.07
C LYS A 70 3.05 8.03 2.93
N GLU A 71 2.15 8.43 2.02
CA GLU A 71 0.92 7.70 1.74
C GLU A 71 1.20 6.29 1.16
N LYS A 72 2.16 6.16 0.25
CA LYS A 72 2.59 4.85 -0.28
C LYS A 72 3.10 3.93 0.82
N ASN A 73 3.94 4.44 1.72
CA ASN A 73 4.49 3.67 2.83
C ASN A 73 3.39 3.23 3.80
N LYS A 74 2.47 4.15 4.15
CA LYS A 74 1.28 3.86 4.96
C LYS A 74 0.46 2.71 4.37
N LEU A 75 0.08 2.79 3.09
CA LEU A 75 -0.72 1.76 2.41
C LEU A 75 -0.01 0.40 2.33
N LEU A 76 1.31 0.38 2.19
CA LEU A 76 2.10 -0.85 2.21
C LEU A 76 2.12 -1.48 3.60
N SER A 77 2.27 -0.68 4.65
CA SER A 77 2.19 -1.14 6.05
C SER A 77 0.81 -1.72 6.37
N ASP A 78 -0.26 -1.04 5.97
CA ASP A 78 -1.64 -1.54 6.18
C ASP A 78 -1.90 -2.84 5.41
N ARG A 79 -1.37 -2.94 4.19
CA ARG A 79 -1.47 -4.18 3.41
C ARG A 79 -0.76 -5.33 4.12
N LEU A 80 0.48 -5.11 4.58
CA LEU A 80 1.23 -6.13 5.32
C LEU A 80 0.48 -6.55 6.59
N LEU A 81 -0.01 -5.58 7.35
CA LEU A 81 -0.77 -5.83 8.57
C LEU A 81 -2.05 -6.61 8.28
N SER A 82 -2.83 -6.22 7.26
CA SER A 82 -4.05 -6.93 6.86
C SER A 82 -3.79 -8.40 6.56
N ILE A 83 -2.66 -8.71 5.94
CA ILE A 83 -2.28 -10.09 5.64
C ILE A 83 -1.88 -10.84 6.92
N GLN A 84 -1.13 -10.20 7.83
CA GLN A 84 -0.76 -10.79 9.12
C GLN A 84 -1.98 -11.08 10.01
N VAL A 85 -2.97 -10.18 10.03
CA VAL A 85 -4.21 -10.35 10.80
C VAL A 85 -5.31 -11.10 10.04
N ASN A 86 -5.00 -11.61 8.84
CA ASN A 86 -5.92 -12.33 7.96
C ASN A 86 -7.23 -11.57 7.68
N GLN A 87 -7.15 -10.25 7.48
CA GLN A 87 -8.26 -9.37 7.12
C GLN A 87 -8.16 -8.95 5.64
N VAL A 88 -9.33 -8.70 5.03
CA VAL A 88 -9.39 -8.15 3.68
C VAL A 88 -8.91 -6.70 3.71
N PHE A 89 -7.89 -6.38 2.93
CA PHE A 89 -7.47 -4.99 2.72
C PHE A 89 -8.56 -4.29 1.91
N SER A 90 -9.36 -3.39 2.50
CA SER A 90 -10.52 -2.76 1.82
C SER A 90 -10.13 -1.72 0.76
N VAL A 91 -8.88 -1.28 0.72
CA VAL A 91 -8.47 -0.04 0.04
C VAL A 91 -7.53 -0.30 -1.15
N HIS A 92 -7.84 -1.35 -1.92
CA HIS A 92 -6.95 -1.94 -2.95
C HIS A 92 -6.56 -0.96 -4.07
N ASN A 93 -7.47 -0.06 -4.47
CA ASN A 93 -7.24 0.85 -5.60
C ASN A 93 -6.42 2.10 -5.25
N ASN A 94 -6.19 2.40 -3.97
CA ASN A 94 -5.43 3.60 -3.57
C ASN A 94 -3.96 3.52 -3.95
N LEU A 95 -3.34 2.35 -3.72
CA LEU A 95 -1.92 2.16 -4.02
C LEU A 95 -1.64 2.37 -5.51
N ARG A 96 -2.57 1.95 -6.38
CA ARG A 96 -2.49 2.20 -7.83
C ARG A 96 -2.56 3.68 -8.16
N LYS A 97 -3.48 4.43 -7.53
CA LYS A 97 -3.63 5.88 -7.72
C LYS A 97 -2.35 6.63 -7.31
N VAL A 98 -1.79 6.31 -6.15
CA VAL A 98 -0.55 6.92 -5.64
C VAL A 98 0.62 6.64 -6.58
N ARG A 99 0.82 5.37 -6.97
CA ARG A 99 1.88 4.98 -7.94
C ARG A 99 1.72 5.70 -9.27
N LEU A 100 0.49 5.85 -9.76
CA LEU A 100 0.23 6.58 -11.00
C LEU A 100 0.59 8.07 -10.87
N SER A 101 0.26 8.71 -9.75
CA SER A 101 0.66 10.10 -9.49
C SER A 101 2.17 10.25 -9.35
N MET A 102 2.85 9.34 -8.65
CA MET A 102 4.31 9.37 -8.53
C MET A 102 5.01 9.21 -9.88
N ASN A 103 4.55 8.29 -10.73
CA ASN A 103 5.12 8.08 -12.07
C ASN A 103 4.92 9.27 -13.01
N ARG A 104 3.98 10.18 -12.72
CA ARG A 104 3.75 11.40 -13.52
C ARG A 104 4.62 12.58 -13.08
N LEU A 105 5.33 12.46 -11.94
CA LEU A 105 6.26 13.46 -11.44
C LEU A 105 7.68 13.31 -12.03
N ILE A 106 7.97 12.15 -12.63
CA ILE A 106 9.23 11.77 -13.28
C ILE A 106 9.02 11.85 -14.79
#